data_AF-W1YUW8-F1
#
_entry.id   AF-W1YUW8-F1
#
_cell.length_a   1.000
_cell.length_b   1.000
_cell.length_c   1.000
_cell.angle_alpha   90.00
_cell.angle_beta   90.00
_cell.angle_gamma   90.00
#
_symmetry.space_group_name_H-M   'P 1'
#
loop_
_entity.id
_entity.type
_entity.pdbx_description
1 polymer ?
#
loop_
_entity_poly.entity_id
_entity_poly.type
_entity_poly.pdbx_seq_one_letter_code
_entity_poly.pdbx_strand_id
1 'polypeptide(L)'
;DSITFNNGTNGANGKTVVNGEGMTVQDKDGNPLTAITKDGVKITNGPSMTKDGIDAAGNKIINVADGTNPKDAVNKSQLDKAAAAATAIVTEGNNIKVD
;
A
#
# COMPACT_ATOMS: atom_id res chain seq x y z
N ASP A 1 10.58 16.82 26.18
CA ASP A 1 11.91 16.51 25.62
C ASP A 1 11.77 15.84 24.26
N SER A 2 12.69 16.15 23.35
CA SER A 2 12.75 15.51 22.03
C SER A 2 14.18 15.07 21.74
N ILE A 3 14.36 13.86 21.21
CA ILE A 3 15.64 13.43 20.65
C ILE A 3 15.65 13.81 19.17
N THR A 4 16.65 14.55 18.73
CA THR A 4 16.83 14.91 17.32
C THR A 4 18.06 14.19 16.75
N PHE A 5 17.85 13.39 15.73
CA PHE A 5 18.92 12.79 14.94
C PHE A 5 19.05 13.56 13.64
N ASN A 6 20.15 14.29 13.47
CA ASN A 6 20.42 15.03 12.24
C ASN A 6 20.92 14.05 11.18
N ASN A 7 20.21 13.95 10.04
CA ASN A 7 20.64 13.12 8.92
C ASN A 7 21.70 13.87 8.10
N GLY A 8 22.96 13.85 8.53
CA GLY A 8 24.10 14.54 7.88
C GLY A 8 24.64 15.72 8.67
N THR A 9 25.30 16.68 7.98
CA THR A 9 25.90 17.88 8.57
C THR A 9 24.83 18.75 9.24
N ASN A 10 24.59 18.50 10.54
CA ASN A 10 23.78 19.31 11.44
C ASN A 10 22.45 19.86 10.88
N GLY A 11 21.65 19.01 10.20
CA GLY A 11 20.31 19.35 9.72
C GLY A 11 20.21 19.88 8.29
N ALA A 12 21.34 20.02 7.57
CA ALA A 12 21.35 20.50 6.19
C ALA A 12 20.53 19.65 5.20
N ASN A 13 20.36 18.34 5.47
CA ASN A 13 19.55 17.42 4.66
C ASN A 13 18.26 16.97 5.37
N GLY A 14 17.84 17.71 6.41
CA GLY A 14 16.70 17.35 7.24
C GLY A 14 17.06 16.66 8.55
N LYS A 15 16.04 16.29 9.32
CA LYS A 15 16.18 15.73 10.68
C LYS A 15 15.12 14.66 10.96
N THR A 16 15.45 13.74 11.85
CA THR A 16 14.49 12.88 12.51
C THR A 16 14.23 13.39 13.91
N VAL A 17 12.97 13.64 14.26
CA VAL A 17 12.54 14.08 15.60
C VAL A 17 11.73 12.98 16.25
N VAL A 18 12.09 12.63 17.49
CA VAL A 18 11.31 11.74 18.36
C VAL A 18 10.86 12.54 19.60
N ASN A 19 9.56 12.65 19.81
CA ASN A 19 8.96 13.42 20.91
C ASN A 19 7.65 12.75 21.40
N GLY A 20 6.87 13.45 22.24
CA GLY A 20 5.60 12.94 22.77
C GLY A 20 4.49 12.71 21.73
N GLU A 21 4.65 13.23 20.51
CA GLU A 21 3.70 13.03 19.41
C GLU A 21 4.08 11.84 18.51
N GLY A 22 5.30 11.32 18.67
CA GLY A 22 5.83 10.16 17.93
C GLY A 22 7.18 10.45 17.27
N MET A 23 7.35 9.95 16.05
CA MET A 23 8.55 10.09 15.25
C MET A 23 8.23 10.77 13.91
N THR A 24 9.00 11.80 13.54
CA THR A 24 8.89 12.45 12.22
C THR A 24 10.24 12.51 11.55
N VAL A 25 10.29 12.18 10.26
CA VAL A 25 11.41 12.49 9.37
C VAL A 25 11.01 13.74 8.60
N GLN A 26 11.84 14.77 8.64
CA GLN A 26 11.58 16.07 8.04
C GLN A 26 12.63 16.39 6.99
N ASP A 27 12.24 17.14 5.95
CA ASP A 27 13.19 17.74 5.02
C ASP A 27 13.99 18.89 5.67
N LYS A 28 14.86 19.54 4.88
CA LYS A 28 15.67 20.68 5.34
C LYS A 28 14.84 21.90 5.78
N ASP A 29 13.61 22.04 5.29
CA ASP A 29 12.72 23.16 5.57
C ASP A 29 11.78 22.85 6.77
N GLY A 30 11.86 21.62 7.30
CA GLY A 30 11.04 21.15 8.43
C GLY A 30 9.71 20.52 8.02
N ASN A 31 9.44 20.34 6.73
CA ASN A 31 8.21 19.67 6.29
C ASN A 31 8.32 18.16 6.56
N PRO A 32 7.27 17.50 7.06
CA PRO A 32 7.29 16.07 7.31
C PRO A 32 7.34 15.30 5.99
N LEU A 33 8.31 14.39 5.86
CA LEU A 33 8.40 13.39 4.79
C LEU A 33 7.67 12.11 5.20
N THR A 34 7.91 11.65 6.43
CA THR A 34 7.24 10.49 7.03
C THR A 34 6.93 10.79 8.50
N ALA A 35 5.75 10.40 8.96
CA ALA A 35 5.34 10.52 10.35
C ALA A 35 4.84 9.16 10.87
N ILE A 36 5.33 8.76 12.03
CA ILE A 36 4.83 7.64 12.83
C ILE A 36 4.28 8.25 14.11
N THR A 37 2.96 8.25 14.26
CA THR A 37 2.23 8.92 15.34
C THR A 37 1.20 7.98 15.95
N LYS A 38 0.45 8.44 16.95
CA LYS A 38 -0.72 7.72 17.49
C LYS A 38 -1.77 7.37 16.42
N ASP A 39 -1.80 8.11 15.32
CA ASP A 39 -2.79 7.91 14.24
C ASP A 39 -2.32 6.87 13.22
N GLY A 40 -1.02 6.49 13.23
CA GLY A 40 -0.42 5.49 12.35
C GLY A 40 0.85 5.96 11.66
N VAL A 41 1.12 5.40 10.48
CA VAL A 41 2.28 5.70 9.61
C VAL A 41 1.80 6.45 8.37
N LYS A 42 2.36 7.62 8.09
CA LYS A 42 2.01 8.42 6.91
C LYS A 42 3.26 8.86 6.17
N ILE A 43 3.29 8.64 4.86
CA ILE A 43 4.26 9.25 3.94
C ILE A 43 3.57 10.47 3.31
N THR A 44 4.21 11.63 3.33
CA THR A 44 3.66 12.84 2.71
C THR A 44 3.58 12.66 1.19
N ASN A 45 2.40 12.96 0.63
CA ASN A 45 2.08 12.73 -0.79
C ASN A 45 2.28 11.27 -1.24
N GLY A 46 2.13 10.31 -0.32
CA GLY A 46 2.31 8.89 -0.59
C GLY A 46 1.38 8.02 0.25
N PRO A 47 1.64 6.69 0.26
CA PRO A 47 0.85 5.74 1.01
C PRO A 47 0.78 6.03 2.52
N SER A 48 -0.29 5.56 3.16
CA SER A 48 -0.47 5.65 4.60
C SER A 48 -1.13 4.41 5.19
N MET A 49 -0.89 4.18 6.48
CA MET A 49 -1.51 3.14 7.29
C MET A 49 -1.97 3.77 8.59
N THR A 50 -3.27 3.76 8.86
CA THR A 50 -3.88 4.37 10.04
C THR A 50 -4.85 3.41 10.71
N LYS A 51 -5.45 3.82 11.82
CA LYS A 51 -6.56 3.08 12.46
C LYS A 51 -7.76 2.82 11.52
N ASP A 52 -7.92 3.63 10.48
CA ASP A 52 -9.04 3.53 9.54
C ASP A 52 -8.72 2.61 8.35
N GLY A 53 -7.47 2.16 8.20
CA GLY A 53 -7.03 1.24 7.15
C GLY A 53 -5.74 1.66 6.46
N ILE A 54 -5.53 1.11 5.26
CA ILE A 54 -4.36 1.35 4.40
C ILE A 54 -4.82 2.11 3.15
N ASP A 55 -4.16 3.23 2.86
CA ASP A 55 -4.31 3.98 1.60
C ASP A 55 -3.03 3.84 0.77
N ALA A 56 -3.15 3.27 -0.43
CA ALA A 56 -2.04 3.11 -1.37
C ALA A 56 -1.71 4.40 -2.16
N ALA A 57 -2.50 5.47 -2.00
CA ALA A 57 -2.34 6.75 -2.70
C ALA A 57 -2.28 6.59 -4.24
N GLY A 58 -3.14 5.71 -4.78
CA GLY A 58 -3.19 5.41 -6.22
C GLY A 58 -2.03 4.57 -6.76
N ASN A 59 -1.10 4.12 -5.90
CA ASN A 59 0.02 3.28 -6.32
C ASN A 59 -0.38 1.80 -6.40
N LYS A 60 0.37 1.04 -7.20
CA LYS A 60 0.26 -0.43 -7.24
C LYS A 60 0.76 -1.03 -5.94
N ILE A 61 0.05 -2.04 -5.43
CA ILE A 61 0.54 -2.94 -4.38
C ILE A 61 1.14 -4.15 -5.08
N ILE A 62 2.48 -4.28 -5.03
CA ILE A 62 3.23 -5.36 -5.69
C ILE A 62 3.66 -6.44 -4.69
N ASN A 63 4.08 -7.61 -5.18
CA ASN A 63 4.51 -8.75 -4.37
C ASN A 63 3.42 -9.28 -3.42
N VAL A 64 2.16 -9.22 -3.85
CA VAL A 64 1.03 -9.84 -3.15
C VAL A 64 0.97 -11.31 -3.55
N ALA A 65 1.24 -12.21 -2.61
CA ALA A 65 1.07 -13.65 -2.80
C ALA A 65 -0.39 -14.01 -3.11
N ASP A 66 -0.63 -15.18 -3.71
CA ASP A 66 -2.00 -15.66 -3.94
C ASP A 66 -2.75 -15.78 -2.60
N GLY A 67 -3.89 -15.10 -2.48
CA GLY A 67 -4.75 -15.20 -1.30
C GLY A 67 -5.41 -16.57 -1.22
N THR A 68 -5.42 -17.18 -0.04
CA THR A 68 -5.98 -18.54 0.18
C THR A 68 -7.08 -18.56 1.23
N ASN A 69 -7.11 -17.57 2.13
CA ASN A 69 -8.13 -17.42 3.16
C ASN A 69 -9.20 -16.38 2.75
N PRO A 70 -10.40 -16.42 3.36
CA PRO A 70 -11.51 -15.52 2.99
C PRO A 70 -11.24 -14.02 3.15
N LYS A 71 -10.17 -13.63 3.85
CA LYS A 71 -9.81 -12.23 4.12
C LYS A 71 -8.46 -11.82 3.50
N ASP A 72 -7.84 -12.70 2.72
CA ASP A 72 -6.60 -12.37 2.02
C ASP A 72 -6.91 -11.48 0.81
N ALA A 73 -6.00 -10.56 0.49
CA ALA A 73 -6.08 -9.82 -0.76
C ALA A 73 -5.85 -10.75 -1.95
N VAL A 74 -6.54 -10.49 -3.07
CA VAL A 74 -6.35 -11.19 -4.33
C VAL A 74 -5.38 -10.42 -5.24
N ASN A 75 -4.47 -11.11 -5.90
CA ASN A 75 -3.61 -10.50 -6.92
C ASN A 75 -4.21 -10.68 -8.34
N LYS A 76 -3.66 -9.95 -9.32
CA LYS A 76 -4.17 -9.98 -10.71
C LYS A 76 -4.16 -11.38 -11.33
N SER A 77 -3.20 -12.24 -10.98
CA SER A 77 -3.10 -13.58 -11.56
C SER A 77 -4.30 -14.47 -11.17
N GLN A 78 -4.83 -14.30 -9.95
CA GLN A 78 -6.03 -15.01 -9.51
C GLN A 78 -7.27 -14.52 -10.26
N LEU A 79 -7.38 -13.20 -10.48
CA LEU A 79 -8.46 -12.62 -11.29
C LEU A 79 -8.41 -13.12 -12.75
N ASP A 80 -7.23 -13.12 -13.37
CA ASP A 80 -7.05 -13.59 -14.75
C ASP A 80 -7.43 -15.08 -14.89
N LYS A 81 -7.03 -15.94 -13.94
CA LYS A 81 -7.42 -17.36 -13.90
C LYS A 81 -8.94 -17.53 -13.79
N ALA A 82 -9.60 -16.75 -12.93
CA ALA A 82 -11.06 -16.78 -12.77
C ALA A 82 -11.77 -16.34 -14.05
N ALA A 83 -11.28 -15.29 -14.72
CA ALA A 83 -11.83 -14.81 -15.98
C ALA A 83 -11.69 -15.85 -17.11
N ALA A 84 -10.54 -16.52 -17.22
CA ALA A 84 -10.33 -17.59 -18.20
C ALA A 84 -11.20 -18.82 -17.94
N ALA A 85 -11.49 -19.15 -16.68
CA ALA A 85 -12.40 -20.24 -16.33
C ALA A 85 -13.87 -19.88 -16.65
N ALA A 86 -14.24 -18.61 -16.58
CA ALA A 86 -15.60 -18.14 -16.84
C ALA A 86 -15.97 -18.14 -18.33
N THR A 87 -15.00 -18.06 -19.25
CA THR A 87 -15.22 -18.27 -20.68
C THR A 87 -15.51 -19.74 -20.96
N ALA A 88 -16.76 -20.16 -20.74
CA ALA A 88 -17.25 -21.44 -21.21
C ALA A 88 -17.20 -21.47 -22.73
N ILE A 89 -16.34 -22.31 -23.30
CA ILE A 89 -16.51 -22.72 -24.69
C ILE A 89 -17.78 -23.58 -24.69
N VAL A 90 -18.88 -23.01 -25.18
CA VAL A 90 -20.04 -23.83 -25.57
C VAL A 90 -19.62 -24.53 -26.85
N THR A 91 -18.84 -25.60 -26.75
CA THR A 91 -18.55 -26.45 -27.90
C THR A 91 -19.91 -26.98 -28.35
N GLU A 92 -20.34 -26.66 -29.57
CA GLU A 92 -21.61 -27.12 -30.13
C GLU A 92 -21.65 -28.65 -30.02
N GLY A 93 -22.32 -29.16 -28.99
CA GLY A 93 -22.62 -30.59 -28.88
C GLY A 93 -23.67 -30.91 -29.94
N ASN A 94 -23.70 -32.15 -30.44
CA ASN A 94 -24.56 -32.58 -31.55
C ASN A 94 -26.07 -32.28 -31.40
N ASN A 95 -26.55 -31.83 -30.23
CA ASN A 95 -27.93 -31.46 -29.94
C ASN A 95 -28.17 -29.94 -29.78
N ILE A 96 -27.15 -29.10 -29.93
CA ILE A 96 -27.32 -27.65 -29.94
C ILE A 96 -27.75 -27.24 -31.35
N LYS A 97 -29.06 -27.03 -31.55
CA LYS A 97 -29.57 -26.38 -32.75
C LYS A 97 -29.43 -24.87 -32.55
N VAL A 98 -28.47 -24.25 -33.24
CA VAL A 98 -28.45 -22.80 -33.40
C VAL A 98 -29.42 -22.49 -34.53
N ASP A 99 -30.53 -21.81 -34.23
CA ASP A 99 -31.49 -21.34 -35.23
C ASP A 99 -30.93 -20.18 -36.05
#